data_AF-A0A512B6Y4-F1
#
_entry.id   AF-A0A512B6Y4-F1
#
_cell.length_a   1.000
_cell.length_b   1.000
_cell.length_c   1.000
_cell.angle_alpha   90.00
_cell.angle_beta   90.00
_cell.angle_gamma   90.00
#
_symmetry.space_group_name_H-M   'P 1'
#
loop_
_entity.id
_entity.type
_entity.pdbx_description
1 polymer ?
#
loop_
_entity_poly.entity_id
_entity_poly.type
_entity_poly.pdbx_seq_one_letter_code
_entity_poly.pdbx_strand_id
1 'polypeptide(L)'
;MLLERYCKLILIYKYTAFKSIQDLKNLAEDFKPANKKYGKMALGETLQECLKERIIDNPTYDFFLDIKNRFRDGFGHANASKILKGQTGRFILGKFNDLLAREVQTLTFQNIPPLHGVAVQQFASENGWGYFVSVENLVKRTLRHYINDLFDVNIKMVSPLP
;
A
#
# COMPACT_ATOMS: atom_id res chain seq x y z
N MET A 1 -3.68 3.94 4.64
CA MET A 1 -3.48 2.64 3.97
C MET A 1 -3.25 1.53 5.01
N LEU A 2 -3.69 0.30 4.74
CA LEU A 2 -3.55 -0.86 5.64
C LEU A 2 -2.11 -1.14 6.06
N LEU A 3 -1.17 -1.15 5.11
CA LEU A 3 0.26 -1.33 5.35
C LEU A 3 0.80 -0.31 6.37
N GLU A 4 0.47 0.96 6.21
CA GLU A 4 0.92 2.03 7.12
C GLU A 4 0.41 1.80 8.55
N ARG A 5 -0.88 1.49 8.68
CA ARG A 5 -1.48 1.20 9.98
C ARG A 5 -0.79 0.01 10.65
N TYR A 6 -0.54 -1.05 9.89
CA TYR A 6 0.05 -2.26 10.42
C TYR A 6 1.51 -2.07 10.85
N CYS A 7 2.33 -1.46 10.00
CA CYS A 7 3.73 -1.15 10.33
C CYS A 7 3.83 -0.27 11.60
N LYS A 8 2.97 0.73 11.74
CA LYS A 8 2.88 1.56 12.97
C LYS A 8 2.57 0.72 14.20
N LEU A 9 1.58 -0.19 14.12
CA LEU A 9 1.20 -1.05 15.23
C LEU A 9 2.35 -1.97 15.67
N ILE A 10 3.08 -2.57 14.71
CA ILE A 10 4.24 -3.40 15.06
C ILE A 10 5.33 -2.57 15.72
N LEU A 11 5.64 -1.38 15.19
CA LEU A 11 6.65 -0.49 15.77
C LEU A 11 6.26 -0.06 17.19
N ILE A 12 4.98 0.28 17.40
CA ILE A 12 4.45 0.61 18.72
C ILE A 12 4.63 -0.56 19.68
N TYR A 13 4.23 -1.75 19.25
CA TYR A 13 4.33 -2.96 20.04
C TYR A 13 5.78 -3.33 20.39
N LYS A 14 6.67 -3.30 19.38
CA LYS A 14 8.09 -3.59 19.56
C LYS A 14 8.77 -2.57 20.47
N TYR A 15 8.39 -1.30 20.37
CA TYR A 15 8.90 -0.24 21.23
C TYR A 15 8.50 -0.43 22.69
N THR A 16 7.26 -0.84 22.94
CA THR A 16 6.77 -1.06 24.30
C THR A 16 7.23 -2.38 24.91
N ALA A 17 7.63 -3.36 24.07
CA ALA A 17 8.23 -4.65 24.44
C ALA A 17 7.69 -5.21 25.77
N PHE A 18 6.47 -5.74 25.78
CA PHE A 18 5.92 -6.39 26.98
C PHE A 18 6.87 -7.49 27.44
N LYS A 19 7.42 -7.33 28.65
CA LYS A 19 8.28 -8.34 29.28
C LYS A 19 7.48 -9.30 30.15
N SER A 20 6.24 -8.98 30.55
CA SER A 20 5.33 -9.91 31.22
C SER A 20 3.89 -9.40 31.31
N ILE A 21 2.93 -10.29 31.59
CA ILE A 21 1.54 -9.95 31.97
C ILE A 21 1.48 -9.06 33.22
N GLN A 22 2.51 -9.07 34.08
CA GLN A 22 2.59 -8.29 35.31
C GLN A 22 2.83 -6.80 35.04
N ASP A 23 3.33 -6.45 33.86
CA ASP A 23 3.56 -5.07 33.41
C ASP A 23 2.28 -4.39 32.90
N LEU A 24 1.17 -5.12 32.74
CA LEU A 24 -0.08 -4.64 32.12
C LEU A 24 -0.93 -3.69 33.00
N LYS A 25 -0.40 -3.22 34.14
CA LYS A 25 -1.20 -2.43 35.10
C LYS A 25 -1.67 -1.09 34.54
N ASN A 26 -0.91 -0.46 33.64
CA ASN A 26 -1.22 0.84 33.05
C ASN A 26 -0.94 0.89 31.54
N LEU A 27 -1.45 -0.10 30.81
CA LEU A 27 -1.35 -0.25 29.35
C LEU A 27 -1.45 1.07 28.56
N ALA A 28 -2.42 1.92 28.89
CA ALA A 28 -2.64 3.18 28.17
C ALA A 28 -1.46 4.15 28.31
N GLU A 29 -0.83 4.25 29.48
CA GLU A 29 0.33 5.10 29.71
C GLU A 29 1.60 4.47 29.10
N ASP A 30 1.74 3.14 29.13
CA ASP A 30 2.89 2.44 28.55
C ASP A 30 2.96 2.61 27.03
N PHE A 31 1.81 2.60 26.35
CA PHE A 31 1.75 2.83 24.90
C PHE A 31 1.84 4.30 24.49
N LYS A 32 1.65 5.25 25.41
CA LYS A 32 1.53 6.68 25.08
C LYS A 32 2.79 7.25 24.41
N PRO A 33 4.03 6.95 24.85
CA PRO A 33 5.25 7.41 24.16
C PRO A 33 5.36 6.81 22.75
N ALA A 34 5.07 5.52 22.61
CA ALA A 34 5.14 4.80 21.34
C ALA A 34 4.11 5.35 20.33
N ASN A 35 2.86 5.54 20.78
CA ASN A 35 1.80 6.15 20.00
C ASN A 35 2.15 7.58 19.57
N LYS A 36 2.77 8.38 20.45
CA LYS A 36 3.23 9.73 20.11
C LYS A 36 4.34 9.70 19.05
N LYS A 37 5.29 8.76 19.17
CA LYS A 37 6.43 8.61 18.25
C LYS A 37 6.00 8.13 16.86
N TYR A 38 5.24 7.03 16.78
CA TYR A 38 4.96 6.35 15.51
C TYR A 38 3.58 6.68 14.92
N GLY A 39 2.61 7.13 15.73
CA GLY A 39 1.22 7.30 15.29
C GLY A 39 1.04 8.28 14.13
N LYS A 40 1.86 9.32 14.07
CA LYS A 40 1.79 10.39 13.05
C LYS A 40 2.76 10.24 11.87
N MET A 41 3.63 9.23 11.88
CA MET A 41 4.62 9.04 10.81
C MET A 41 3.96 8.77 9.46
N ALA A 42 4.53 9.26 8.36
CA ALA A 42 4.09 8.88 7.03
C ALA A 42 4.53 7.44 6.71
N LEU A 43 3.86 6.75 5.78
CA LEU A 43 4.25 5.39 5.37
C LEU A 43 5.74 5.26 4.98
N GLY A 44 6.32 6.25 4.31
CA GLY A 44 7.74 6.20 3.93
C GLY A 44 8.68 6.14 5.14
N GLU A 45 8.44 7.02 6.12
CA GLU A 45 9.19 7.07 7.39
C GLU A 45 8.92 5.80 8.20
N THR A 46 7.67 5.34 8.22
CA THR A 46 7.27 4.12 8.93
C THR A 46 8.01 2.90 8.38
N LEU A 47 8.11 2.76 7.05
CA LEU A 47 8.86 1.67 6.41
C LEU A 47 10.36 1.73 6.73
N GLN A 48 10.95 2.93 6.78
CA GLN A 48 12.35 3.10 7.17
C GLN A 48 12.60 2.65 8.60
N GLU A 49 11.71 3.01 9.53
CA GLU A 49 11.79 2.54 10.91
C GLU A 49 11.60 1.02 11.00
N CYS A 50 10.68 0.43 10.23
CA CYS A 50 10.53 -1.03 10.17
C CYS A 50 11.80 -1.73 9.67
N LEU A 51 12.52 -1.14 8.71
CA LEU A 51 13.79 -1.67 8.22
C LEU A 51 14.88 -1.57 9.30
N LYS A 52 15.01 -0.41 9.97
CA LYS A 52 15.97 -0.20 11.07
C LYS A 52 15.75 -1.20 12.20
N GLU A 53 14.50 -1.43 12.55
CA GLU A 53 14.08 -2.39 13.57
C GLU A 53 14.09 -3.84 13.07
N ARG A 54 14.56 -4.12 11.85
CA ARG A 54 14.62 -5.47 11.24
C ARG A 54 13.27 -6.21 11.24
N ILE A 55 12.16 -5.48 11.20
CA ILE A 55 10.81 -6.04 11.02
C ILE A 55 10.62 -6.49 9.56
N ILE A 56 11.26 -5.77 8.64
CA ILE A 56 11.35 -6.08 7.22
C ILE A 56 12.81 -6.05 6.79
N ASP A 57 13.12 -6.75 5.70
CA ASP A 57 14.43 -6.73 5.05
C ASP A 57 14.49 -5.68 3.93
N ASN A 58 15.68 -5.47 3.34
CA ASN A 58 15.86 -4.53 2.23
C ASN A 58 14.96 -4.86 1.02
N PRO A 59 14.87 -6.11 0.52
CA PRO A 59 13.98 -6.42 -0.60
C PRO A 59 12.50 -6.08 -0.32
N THR A 60 12.02 -6.38 0.89
CA THR A 60 10.65 -6.06 1.31
C THR A 60 10.45 -4.55 1.43
N TYR A 61 11.45 -3.82 1.94
CA TYR A 61 11.43 -2.36 2.02
C TYR A 61 11.33 -1.73 0.63
N ASP A 62 12.20 -2.13 -0.30
CA ASP A 62 12.23 -1.61 -1.67
C ASP A 62 10.91 -1.90 -2.38
N PHE A 63 10.38 -3.12 -2.25
CA PHE A 63 9.09 -3.50 -2.81
C PHE A 63 7.94 -2.64 -2.28
N PHE A 64 7.85 -2.42 -0.96
CA PHE A 64 6.78 -1.61 -0.37
C PHE A 64 6.96 -0.12 -0.62
N LEU A 65 8.20 0.37 -0.74
CA LEU A 65 8.49 1.75 -1.11
C LEU A 65 8.06 2.01 -2.56
N ASP A 66 8.39 1.10 -3.46
CA ASP A 66 7.98 1.15 -4.86
C ASP A 66 6.45 1.06 -4.99
N ILE A 67 5.79 0.16 -4.26
CA ILE A 67 4.33 0.12 -4.20
C ILE A 67 3.74 1.40 -3.64
N LYS A 68 4.27 1.94 -2.54
CA LYS A 68 3.81 3.23 -2.00
C LYS A 68 3.89 4.29 -3.09
N ASN A 69 4.99 4.36 -3.84
CA ASN A 69 5.17 5.35 -4.89
C ASN A 69 4.16 5.10 -6.02
N ARG A 70 4.06 3.87 -6.53
CA ARG A 70 3.13 3.50 -7.60
C ARG A 70 1.66 3.73 -7.23
N PHE A 71 1.23 3.38 -6.02
CA PHE A 71 -0.16 3.51 -5.58
C PHE A 71 -0.51 4.92 -5.08
N ARG A 72 0.41 5.63 -4.43
CA ARG A 72 0.18 7.03 -4.04
C ARG A 72 0.17 7.95 -5.26
N ASP A 73 1.05 7.71 -6.23
CA ASP A 73 1.05 8.43 -7.50
C ASP A 73 -0.08 7.97 -8.44
N GLY A 74 -0.42 6.68 -8.44
CA GLY A 74 -1.43 6.10 -9.32
C GLY A 74 -2.88 6.28 -8.86
N PHE A 75 -3.17 6.14 -7.56
CA PHE A 75 -4.52 6.21 -6.99
C PHE A 75 -4.74 7.42 -6.06
N GLY A 76 -3.71 7.88 -5.35
CA GLY A 76 -3.87 8.93 -4.31
C GLY A 76 -3.85 10.37 -4.84
N HIS A 77 -3.15 10.63 -5.94
CA HIS A 77 -3.16 11.90 -6.68
C HIS A 77 -3.65 11.76 -8.12
N ALA A 78 -4.14 10.55 -8.48
CA ALA A 78 -4.71 10.18 -9.78
C ALA A 78 -4.09 10.94 -10.96
N ASN A 79 -2.76 11.04 -11.00
CA ASN A 79 -2.11 11.56 -12.18
C ASN A 79 -1.92 10.37 -13.11
N ALA A 80 -3.01 9.91 -13.73
CA ALA A 80 -2.98 8.82 -14.69
C ALA A 80 -1.96 9.07 -15.81
N SER A 81 -1.53 10.33 -16.03
CA SER A 81 -0.38 10.65 -16.88
C SER A 81 0.94 10.01 -16.45
N LYS A 82 1.15 9.72 -15.14
CA LYS A 82 2.32 8.98 -14.65
C LYS A 82 2.23 7.49 -14.98
N ILE A 83 1.04 6.88 -14.84
CA ILE A 83 0.80 5.47 -15.23
C ILE A 83 0.97 5.31 -16.74
N LEU A 84 0.40 6.25 -17.50
CA LEU A 84 0.41 6.29 -18.96
C LEU A 84 1.66 6.97 -19.53
N LYS A 85 2.67 7.26 -18.70
CA LYS A 85 3.84 8.03 -19.13
C LYS A 85 4.58 7.28 -20.24
N GLY A 86 4.79 7.97 -21.36
CA GLY A 86 5.44 7.40 -22.54
C GLY A 86 4.56 6.47 -23.40
N GLN A 87 3.32 6.19 -22.99
CA GLN A 87 2.41 5.37 -23.79
C GLN A 87 1.73 6.21 -24.89
N THR A 88 1.79 5.70 -26.12
CA THR A 88 1.14 6.31 -27.29
C THR A 88 0.37 5.25 -28.06
N GLY A 89 -0.62 5.69 -28.82
CA GLY A 89 -1.35 4.81 -29.73
C GLY A 89 -1.84 5.56 -30.94
N ARG A 90 -2.16 4.79 -32.00
CA ARG A 90 -2.71 5.32 -33.24
C ARG A 90 -4.23 5.39 -33.13
N PHE A 91 -4.78 6.59 -33.24
CA PHE A 91 -6.21 6.84 -33.21
C PHE A 91 -6.67 7.20 -34.62
N ILE A 92 -7.79 6.61 -35.03
CA ILE A 92 -8.48 7.00 -36.24
C ILE A 92 -9.49 8.06 -35.84
N LEU A 93 -9.26 9.30 -36.26
CA LEU A 93 -10.14 10.42 -36.02
C LEU A 93 -10.97 10.66 -37.28
N GLY A 94 -12.30 10.72 -37.10
CA GLY A 94 -13.23 11.15 -38.13
C GLY A 94 -13.50 12.65 -38.03
N LYS A 95 -13.86 13.29 -39.14
CA LYS A 95 -14.34 14.68 -39.13
C LYS A 95 -15.85 14.68 -39.09
N PHE A 96 -16.45 15.46 -38.18
CA PHE A 96 -17.92 15.57 -38.09
C PHE A 96 -18.56 16.07 -39.40
N ASN A 97 -17.83 16.84 -40.21
CA ASN A 97 -18.31 17.41 -41.47
C ASN A 97 -17.93 16.59 -42.70
N ASP A 98 -17.18 15.49 -42.54
CA ASP A 98 -16.80 14.59 -43.62
C ASP A 98 -16.64 13.16 -43.08
N LEU A 99 -17.70 12.37 -43.27
CA LEU A 99 -17.83 11.01 -42.75
C LEU A 99 -16.87 10.00 -43.43
N LEU A 100 -16.27 10.37 -44.56
CA LEU A 100 -15.29 9.53 -45.27
C LEU A 100 -13.84 9.92 -44.92
N ALA A 101 -13.61 11.13 -44.43
CA ALA A 101 -12.31 11.55 -43.97
C ALA A 101 -11.89 10.79 -42.71
N ARG A 102 -10.81 10.02 -42.84
CA ARG A 102 -10.12 9.34 -41.73
C ARG A 102 -8.71 9.86 -41.63
N GLU A 103 -8.36 10.41 -40.48
CA GLU A 103 -7.01 10.81 -40.16
C GLU A 103 -6.45 9.88 -39.08
N VAL A 104 -5.21 9.42 -39.26
CA VAL A 104 -4.54 8.63 -38.23
C VAL A 104 -3.58 9.53 -37.48
N GLN A 105 -3.84 9.74 -36.18
CA GLN A 105 -2.96 10.51 -35.31
C GLN A 105 -2.37 9.63 -34.23
N THR A 106 -1.08 9.81 -33.94
CA THR A 106 -0.44 9.24 -32.77
C THR A 106 -0.72 10.17 -31.59
N LEU A 107 -1.48 9.69 -30.62
CA LEU A 107 -1.80 10.46 -29.41
C LEU A 107 -1.17 9.80 -28.18
N THR A 108 -0.75 10.65 -27.25
CA THR A 108 -0.23 10.22 -25.96
C THR A 108 -1.40 9.94 -25.01
N PHE A 109 -1.47 8.73 -24.46
CA PHE A 109 -2.60 8.29 -23.63
C PHE A 109 -2.78 9.14 -22.36
N GLN A 110 -1.69 9.73 -21.88
CA GLN A 110 -1.65 10.68 -20.77
C GLN A 110 -2.66 11.84 -20.91
N ASN A 111 -2.99 12.24 -22.14
CA ASN A 111 -3.85 13.39 -22.41
C ASN A 111 -5.30 12.99 -22.77
N ILE A 112 -5.66 11.72 -22.64
CA ILE A 112 -6.97 11.18 -23.05
C ILE A 112 -7.70 10.62 -21.81
N PRO A 113 -8.58 11.39 -21.14
CA PRO A 113 -9.21 10.99 -19.89
C PRO A 113 -9.96 9.64 -19.91
N PRO A 114 -10.67 9.24 -20.99
CA PRO A 114 -11.25 7.90 -21.06
C PRO A 114 -10.24 6.75 -20.93
N LEU A 115 -9.00 6.94 -21.39
CA LEU A 115 -7.94 5.94 -21.27
C LEU A 115 -7.35 5.89 -19.86
N HIS A 116 -7.55 6.93 -19.06
CA HIS A 116 -7.09 6.95 -17.67
C HIS A 116 -7.84 5.89 -16.84
N GLY A 117 -9.15 5.72 -17.07
CA GLY A 117 -9.94 4.68 -16.41
C GLY A 117 -9.45 3.26 -16.73
N VAL A 118 -9.15 3.01 -18.01
CA VAL A 118 -8.59 1.72 -18.47
C VAL A 118 -7.22 1.46 -17.86
N ALA A 119 -6.36 2.49 -17.81
CA ALA A 119 -5.04 2.39 -17.22
C ALA A 119 -5.09 2.10 -15.71
N VAL A 120 -6.01 2.74 -15.00
CA VAL A 120 -6.26 2.50 -13.58
C VAL A 120 -6.76 1.06 -13.35
N GLN A 121 -7.69 0.59 -14.17
CA GLN A 121 -8.19 -0.79 -14.11
C GLN A 121 -7.07 -1.82 -14.34
N GLN A 122 -6.29 -1.65 -15.41
CA GLN A 122 -5.19 -2.55 -15.74
C GLN A 122 -4.12 -2.56 -14.65
N PHE A 123 -3.73 -1.37 -14.18
CA PHE A 123 -2.79 -1.24 -13.08
C PHE A 123 -3.29 -1.94 -11.81
N ALA A 124 -4.59 -1.77 -11.46
CA ALA A 124 -5.21 -2.46 -10.33
C ALA A 124 -5.17 -3.98 -10.49
N SER A 125 -5.47 -4.49 -11.69
CA SER A 125 -5.45 -5.92 -12.01
C SER A 125 -4.05 -6.52 -11.87
N GLU A 126 -3.03 -5.83 -12.36
CA GLU A 126 -1.65 -6.32 -12.36
C GLU A 126 -0.98 -6.24 -10.98
N ASN A 127 -1.31 -5.22 -10.19
CA ASN A 127 -0.55 -4.89 -8.98
C ASN A 127 -1.36 -5.09 -7.68
N GLY A 128 -2.69 -5.07 -7.74
CA GLY A 128 -3.57 -5.08 -6.57
C GLY A 128 -3.43 -6.35 -5.75
N TRP A 129 -3.55 -7.52 -6.39
CA TRP A 129 -3.46 -8.81 -5.70
C TRP A 129 -2.10 -9.01 -5.03
N GLY A 130 -1.01 -8.75 -5.77
CA GLY A 130 0.35 -8.86 -5.23
C GLY A 130 0.58 -7.98 -4.01
N TYR A 131 0.05 -6.75 -4.01
CA TYR A 131 0.08 -5.89 -2.83
C TYR A 131 -0.65 -6.50 -1.64
N PHE A 132 -1.91 -6.92 -1.80
CA PHE A 132 -2.70 -7.46 -0.70
C PHE A 132 -2.08 -8.74 -0.12
N VAL A 133 -1.61 -9.64 -0.98
CA VAL A 133 -0.89 -10.85 -0.55
C VAL A 133 0.38 -10.50 0.22
N SER A 134 1.17 -9.53 -0.24
CA SER A 134 2.40 -9.13 0.46
C SER A 134 2.13 -8.49 1.82
N VAL A 135 1.09 -7.64 1.94
CA VAL A 135 0.68 -7.07 3.23
C VAL A 135 0.18 -8.17 4.16
N GLU A 136 -0.64 -9.09 3.66
CA GLU A 136 -1.14 -10.22 4.44
C GLU A 136 0.00 -11.13 4.92
N ASN A 137 0.98 -11.42 4.05
CA ASN A 137 2.15 -12.21 4.41
C ASN A 137 3.03 -11.52 5.45
N LEU A 138 3.21 -10.20 5.34
CA LEU A 138 3.88 -9.41 6.37
C LEU A 138 3.14 -9.56 7.71
N VAL A 139 1.81 -9.44 7.70
CA VAL A 139 0.98 -9.62 8.88
C VAL A 139 1.16 -11.02 9.46
N LYS A 140 0.98 -12.08 8.68
CA LYS A 140 1.10 -13.46 9.12
C LYS A 140 2.48 -13.76 9.73
N ARG A 141 3.56 -13.25 9.12
CA ARG A 141 4.94 -13.48 9.57
C ARG A 141 5.23 -12.79 10.90
N THR A 142 4.79 -11.55 11.05
CA THR A 142 5.10 -10.74 12.24
C THR A 142 4.12 -10.99 13.37
N LEU A 143 2.83 -11.18 13.09
CA LEU A 143 1.81 -11.53 14.09
C LEU A 143 2.14 -12.86 14.78
N ARG A 144 2.57 -13.89 14.03
CA ARG A 144 3.04 -15.16 14.63
C ARG A 144 4.23 -14.97 15.57
N HIS A 145 5.14 -14.04 15.25
CA HIS A 145 6.30 -13.78 16.08
C HIS A 145 5.94 -13.03 17.37
N TYR A 146 4.94 -12.15 17.35
CA TYR A 146 4.61 -11.29 18.49
C TYR A 146 3.40 -11.75 19.33
N ILE A 147 2.48 -12.57 18.78
CA ILE A 147 1.30 -13.08 19.52
C ILE A 147 1.57 -14.43 20.19
N ASN A 148 2.30 -15.33 19.54
CA ASN A 148 2.57 -16.66 20.12
C ASN A 148 3.38 -16.59 21.42
N ASP A 149 4.10 -15.49 21.65
CA ASP A 149 4.88 -15.27 22.87
C ASP A 149 4.02 -14.84 24.07
N LEU A 150 2.74 -14.48 23.90
CA LEU A 150 1.94 -13.87 24.97
C LEU A 150 0.49 -14.38 25.13
N PHE A 151 -0.14 -14.96 24.11
CA PHE A 151 -1.55 -15.34 24.22
C PHE A 151 -1.94 -16.56 23.37
N ASP A 152 -2.71 -17.47 23.98
CA ASP A 152 -3.48 -18.51 23.27
C ASP A 152 -4.78 -17.90 22.73
N VAL A 153 -4.68 -17.02 21.70
CA VAL A 153 -5.86 -16.34 21.13
C VAL A 153 -6.40 -17.12 19.95
N ASN A 154 -7.59 -17.69 20.12
CA ASN A 154 -8.40 -18.21 19.05
C ASN A 154 -9.16 -17.06 18.35
N ILE A 155 -8.46 -16.33 17.46
CA ILE A 155 -9.10 -15.27 16.66
C ILE A 155 -9.96 -15.96 15.59
N LYS A 156 -11.28 -15.98 15.79
CA LYS A 156 -12.21 -16.32 14.71
C LYS A 156 -12.14 -15.21 13.65
N MET A 157 -11.49 -15.50 12.54
CA MET A 157 -11.57 -14.67 11.34
C MET A 157 -13.05 -14.62 10.92
N VAL A 158 -13.64 -13.42 10.94
CA VAL A 158 -14.97 -13.22 10.35
C VAL A 158 -14.85 -13.56 8.87
N SER A 159 -15.74 -14.39 8.34
CA SER A 159 -15.68 -14.78 6.93
C SER A 159 -15.68 -13.54 6.05
N PRO A 160 -15.04 -13.58 4.87
CA PRO A 160 -15.25 -12.52 3.89
C PRO A 160 -16.75 -12.34 3.67
N LEU A 161 -17.18 -11.09 3.56
CA LEU A 161 -18.54 -10.76 3.14
C LEU A 161 -18.82 -11.46 1.80
N PRO A 162 -20.05 -11.97 1.59
CA PRO A 162 -20.44 -12.73 0.41
C PRO A 162 -20.23 -11.96 -0.89
#